data_AF-A0A258U784-F1
#
_entry.id   AF-A0A258U784-F1
#
_cell.length_a   1.000
_cell.length_b   1.000
_cell.length_c   1.000
_cell.angle_alpha   90.00
_cell.angle_beta   90.00
_cell.angle_gamma   90.00
#
_symmetry.space_group_name_H-M   'P 1'
#
loop_
_entity.id
_entity.type
_entity.pdbx_description
1 polymer ?
#
loop_
_entity_poly.entity_id
_entity_poly.type
_entity_poly.pdbx_seq_one_letter_code
_entity_poly.pdbx_strand_id
1 'polypeptide(L)'
;MSELQPIENESLEQKIVRLEKSIEFFKSKVVAYEQNGAAKLYYSLNRKMNEMADMLNSNSLNNINIDDPKDKSFDRIFKLLEKSETVANSAKTLGSVAGITNDEEADVKRKPFVDTIAEKRN
;
A
#
# COMPACT_ATOMS: atom_id res chain seq x y z
N MET A 1 35.67 5.23 -12.60
CA MET A 1 35.24 6.02 -11.43
C MET A 1 34.86 7.39 -11.96
N SER A 2 33.59 7.76 -11.92
CA SER A 2 33.12 9.05 -12.44
C SER A 2 33.57 10.15 -11.49
N GLU A 3 34.41 11.07 -11.99
CA GLU A 3 34.90 12.22 -11.25
C GLU A 3 33.71 13.10 -10.82
N LEU A 4 33.64 13.39 -9.52
CA LEU A 4 32.70 14.35 -8.96
C LEU A 4 33.11 15.76 -9.46
N GLN A 5 32.26 16.39 -10.25
CA GLN A 5 32.50 17.75 -10.72
C GLN A 5 32.53 18.75 -9.54
N PRO A 6 33.40 19.78 -9.58
CA PRO A 6 33.53 20.76 -8.52
C PRO A 6 32.26 21.61 -8.40
N ILE A 7 31.78 21.78 -7.17
CA ILE A 7 30.61 22.60 -6.84
C ILE A 7 30.97 24.07 -7.14
N GLU A 8 30.39 24.63 -8.20
CA GLU A 8 30.37 26.08 -8.47
C GLU A 8 29.94 26.84 -7.21
N ASN A 9 30.48 28.04 -6.98
CA ASN A 9 30.16 28.92 -5.85
C ASN A 9 28.67 29.32 -5.85
N GLU A 10 27.84 28.42 -5.35
CA GLU A 10 26.42 28.56 -5.04
C GLU A 10 26.24 29.73 -4.06
N SER A 11 25.31 30.64 -4.35
CA SER A 11 24.97 31.70 -3.40
C SER A 11 24.37 31.11 -2.12
N LEU A 12 24.50 31.79 -0.98
CA LEU A 12 23.93 31.30 0.29
C LEU A 12 22.41 31.03 0.17
N GLU A 13 21.69 31.86 -0.59
CA GLU A 13 20.25 31.68 -0.84
C GLU A 13 19.96 30.41 -1.66
N GLN A 14 20.75 30.15 -2.71
CA GLN A 14 20.63 28.93 -3.51
C GLN A 14 20.89 27.68 -2.66
N LYS A 15 21.89 27.75 -1.77
CA LYS A 15 22.22 26.69 -0.82
C LYS A 15 21.11 26.42 0.17
N ILE A 16 20.48 27.46 0.71
CA ILE A 16 19.32 27.33 1.60
C ILE A 16 18.18 26.61 0.86
N VAL A 17 17.80 27.08 -0.33
CA VAL A 17 16.71 26.48 -1.12
C VAL A 17 17.00 25.01 -1.47
N ARG A 18 18.25 24.68 -1.84
CA ARG A 18 18.65 23.31 -2.14
C ARG A 18 18.58 22.41 -0.90
N LEU A 19 19.05 22.91 0.24
CA LEU A 19 19.01 22.16 1.51
C LEU A 19 17.57 21.97 1.99
N GLU A 20 16.71 22.98 1.89
CA GLU A 20 15.28 22.86 2.22
C GLU A 20 14.58 21.79 1.38
N LYS A 21 14.80 21.79 0.05
CA LYS A 21 14.28 20.75 -0.84
C LYS A 21 14.81 19.35 -0.48
N SER A 22 16.09 19.27 -0.12
CA SER A 22 16.70 18.00 0.28
C SER A 22 16.13 17.50 1.61
N ILE A 23 15.93 18.39 2.58
CA ILE A 23 15.31 18.09 3.87
C ILE A 23 13.88 17.58 3.66
N GLU A 24 13.10 18.27 2.83
CA GLU A 24 11.71 17.86 2.53
C GLU A 24 11.68 16.47 1.86
N PHE A 25 12.58 16.26 0.89
CA PHE A 25 12.74 14.96 0.25
C PHE A 25 13.08 13.86 1.26
N PHE A 26 14.07 14.08 2.13
CA PHE A 26 14.46 13.07 3.13
C PHE A 26 13.38 12.84 4.20
N LYS A 27 12.69 13.89 4.66
CA LYS A 27 11.52 13.76 5.55
C LYS A 27 10.45 12.88 4.92
N SER A 28 10.14 13.08 3.64
CA SER A 28 9.15 12.25 2.93
C SER A 28 9.58 10.77 2.85
N LYS A 29 10.87 10.50 2.67
CA LYS A 29 11.43 9.14 2.66
C LYS A 29 11.36 8.49 4.03
N VAL A 30 11.71 9.21 5.09
CA VAL A 30 11.61 8.72 6.48
C VAL A 30 10.17 8.32 6.79
N VAL A 31 9.20 9.19 6.49
CA VAL A 31 7.77 8.86 6.68
C VAL A 31 7.37 7.59 5.91
N ALA A 32 7.85 7.41 4.68
CA ALA A 32 7.55 6.22 3.90
C ALA A 32 8.16 4.93 4.51
N TYR A 33 9.31 5.02 5.19
CA TYR A 33 9.96 3.88 5.85
C TYR A 33 9.40 3.60 7.25
N GLU A 34 8.91 4.62 7.96
CA GLU A 34 8.30 4.49 9.29
C GLU A 34 6.81 4.12 9.24
N GLN A 35 6.19 4.11 8.05
CA GLN A 35 4.80 3.67 7.89
C GLN A 35 4.64 2.19 8.22
N ASN A 36 3.54 1.85 8.91
CA ASN A 36 3.12 0.48 9.11
C ASN A 36 2.60 -0.12 7.80
N GLY A 37 3.51 -0.70 7.02
CA GLY A 37 3.19 -1.32 5.72
C GLY A 37 2.11 -2.40 5.81
N ALA A 38 2.03 -3.13 6.92
CA ALA A 38 1.02 -4.16 7.13
C ALA A 38 -0.38 -3.54 7.31
N ALA A 39 -0.51 -2.44 8.06
CA ALA A 39 -1.76 -1.72 8.17
C ALA A 39 -2.19 -1.11 6.83
N LYS A 40 -1.26 -0.47 6.11
CA LYS A 40 -1.52 0.08 4.77
C LYS A 40 -2.02 -0.98 3.79
N LEU A 41 -1.43 -2.17 3.81
CA LEU A 41 -1.86 -3.29 2.98
C LEU A 41 -3.25 -3.80 3.40
N TYR A 42 -3.54 -3.91 4.70
CA TYR A 42 -4.85 -4.30 5.20
C TYR A 42 -5.98 -3.41 4.65
N TYR A 43 -5.85 -2.08 4.77
CA TYR A 43 -6.87 -1.15 4.25
C TYR A 43 -6.97 -1.18 2.73
N SER A 44 -5.84 -1.40 2.04
CA SER A 44 -5.86 -1.58 0.58
C SER A 44 -6.61 -2.85 0.17
N LEU A 45 -6.44 -3.96 0.90
CA LEU A 45 -7.20 -5.18 0.66
C LEU A 45 -8.69 -4.99 0.92
N ASN A 46 -9.07 -4.26 1.97
CA ASN A 46 -10.48 -3.93 2.22
C ASN A 46 -11.11 -3.16 1.05
N ARG A 47 -10.41 -2.15 0.51
CA ARG A 47 -10.84 -1.43 -0.69
C ARG A 47 -10.97 -2.37 -1.90
N LYS A 48 -10.02 -3.29 -2.10
CA LYS A 48 -10.10 -4.30 -3.17
C LYS A 48 -11.25 -5.28 -2.98
N MET A 49 -11.60 -5.65 -1.75
CA MET A 49 -12.79 -6.47 -1.50
C MET A 49 -14.07 -5.76 -1.92
N ASN A 50 -14.18 -4.44 -1.70
CA ASN A 50 -15.31 -3.66 -2.20
C ASN A 50 -15.37 -3.66 -3.74
N GLU A 51 -14.24 -3.41 -4.41
CA GLU A 51 -14.18 -3.48 -5.87
C GLU A 51 -14.55 -4.87 -6.41
N MET A 52 -14.11 -5.95 -5.74
CA MET A 52 -14.48 -7.32 -6.09
C MET A 52 -15.98 -7.55 -5.92
N ALA A 53 -16.59 -7.02 -4.84
CA ALA A 53 -18.02 -7.11 -4.62
C ALA A 53 -18.81 -6.37 -5.70
N ASP A 54 -18.40 -5.14 -6.08
CA ASP A 54 -19.02 -4.37 -7.14
C ASP A 54 -18.93 -5.09 -8.50
N MET A 55 -17.79 -5.71 -8.79
CA MET A 55 -17.59 -6.51 -10.00
C MET A 55 -18.50 -7.76 -10.01
N LEU A 56 -18.65 -8.45 -8.88
CA LEU A 56 -19.56 -9.59 -8.78
C LEU A 56 -21.03 -9.15 -8.91
N ASN A 57 -21.43 -8.06 -8.27
CA ASN A 57 -22.81 -7.55 -8.29
C ASN A 57 -23.22 -7.01 -9.67
N SER A 58 -22.27 -6.45 -10.42
CA SER A 58 -22.52 -5.96 -11.79
C SER A 58 -22.65 -7.09 -12.82
N ASN A 59 -22.21 -8.31 -12.50
CA ASN A 59 -22.25 -9.46 -13.40
C ASN A 59 -23.26 -10.51 -12.93
N SER A 60 -24.47 -10.48 -13.49
CA SER A 60 -25.50 -11.49 -13.22
C SER A 60 -25.15 -12.82 -13.89
N LEU A 61 -25.04 -13.89 -13.10
CA LEU A 61 -24.78 -15.25 -13.60
C LEU A 61 -25.85 -15.73 -14.58
N ASN A 62 -27.07 -15.21 -14.49
CA ASN A 62 -28.18 -15.58 -15.40
C ASN A 62 -27.99 -15.02 -16.82
N ASN A 63 -27.15 -13.99 -16.98
CA ASN A 63 -26.98 -13.27 -18.24
C ASN A 63 -25.63 -13.54 -18.90
N ILE A 64 -24.80 -14.40 -18.31
CA ILE A 64 -23.49 -14.75 -18.87
C ILE A 64 -23.69 -15.81 -19.96
N ASN A 65 -23.16 -15.54 -21.15
CA ASN A 65 -23.14 -16.51 -22.23
C ASN A 65 -22.08 -17.59 -21.92
N ILE A 66 -22.51 -18.84 -21.79
CA ILE A 66 -21.64 -20.00 -21.53
C ILE A 66 -21.44 -20.83 -22.83
N ASP A 67 -22.26 -20.58 -23.85
CA ASP A 67 -22.28 -21.38 -25.08
C ASP A 67 -21.19 -20.97 -26.07
N ASP A 68 -20.65 -19.75 -25.94
CA ASP A 68 -19.51 -19.30 -26.75
C ASP A 68 -18.17 -19.65 -26.07
N PRO A 69 -17.40 -20.63 -26.60
CA PRO A 69 -16.10 -21.00 -26.03
C PRO A 69 -15.03 -19.91 -26.13
N LYS A 70 -15.28 -18.81 -26.86
CA LYS A 70 -14.42 -17.62 -26.85
C LYS A 70 -14.76 -16.65 -25.71
N ASP A 71 -15.96 -16.71 -25.17
CA ASP A 71 -16.38 -15.88 -24.05
C ASP A 71 -15.86 -16.47 -22.73
N LYS A 72 -14.86 -15.80 -22.15
CA LYS A 72 -14.24 -16.18 -20.87
C LYS A 72 -14.84 -15.44 -19.68
N SER A 73 -15.97 -14.78 -19.84
CA SER A 73 -16.58 -13.98 -18.78
C SER A 73 -16.97 -14.84 -17.59
N PHE A 74 -17.57 -16.01 -17.84
CA PHE A 74 -17.88 -16.99 -16.79
C PHE A 74 -16.63 -17.40 -16.01
N ASP A 75 -15.59 -17.88 -16.71
CA ASP A 75 -14.34 -18.33 -16.08
C ASP A 75 -13.66 -17.23 -15.25
N ARG A 76 -13.70 -15.98 -15.71
CA ARG A 76 -13.12 -14.83 -14.99
C ARG A 76 -13.89 -14.52 -13.72
N ILE A 77 -15.21 -14.49 -13.78
CA ILE A 77 -16.08 -14.24 -12.62
C ILE A 77 -15.97 -15.38 -11.62
N PHE A 78 -15.96 -16.63 -12.09
CA PHE A 78 -15.80 -17.80 -11.24
C PHE A 78 -14.44 -17.80 -10.53
N LYS A 79 -13.35 -17.52 -11.27
CA LYS A 79 -12.01 -17.39 -10.70
C LYS A 79 -11.88 -16.23 -9.72
N LEU A 80 -12.62 -15.14 -9.94
CA LEU A 80 -12.70 -14.03 -8.98
C LEU A 80 -13.37 -14.50 -7.69
N LEU A 81 -14.48 -15.20 -7.80
CA LEU A 81 -15.24 -15.75 -6.68
C LEU A 81 -14.38 -16.72 -5.84
N GLU A 82 -13.66 -17.64 -6.49
CA GLU A 82 -12.72 -18.55 -5.81
C GLU A 82 -11.62 -17.79 -5.06
N LYS A 83 -11.10 -16.71 -5.65
CA LYS A 83 -10.03 -15.90 -5.04
C LYS A 83 -10.51 -15.02 -3.89
N SER A 84 -11.81 -14.71 -3.81
CA SER A 84 -12.38 -13.88 -2.74
C SER A 84 -12.09 -14.46 -1.35
N GLU A 85 -12.15 -15.78 -1.19
CA GLU A 85 -11.81 -16.43 0.09
C GLU A 85 -10.35 -16.18 0.49
N THR A 86 -9.43 -16.30 -0.47
CA THR A 86 -8.00 -16.07 -0.22
C THR A 86 -7.73 -14.61 0.20
N VAL A 87 -8.39 -13.65 -0.46
CA VAL A 87 -8.27 -12.22 -0.14
C VAL A 87 -8.84 -11.94 1.25
N ALA A 88 -10.00 -12.49 1.59
CA ALA A 88 -10.64 -12.32 2.89
C ALA A 88 -9.78 -12.88 4.04
N ASN A 89 -9.24 -14.09 3.86
CA ASN A 89 -8.34 -14.71 4.85
C ASN A 89 -7.04 -13.93 5.01
N SER A 90 -6.50 -13.41 3.91
CA SER A 90 -5.31 -12.55 3.92
C SER A 90 -5.57 -11.26 4.69
N ALA A 91 -6.70 -10.58 4.45
CA ALA A 91 -7.09 -9.37 5.16
C ALA A 91 -7.27 -9.63 6.66
N LYS A 92 -7.96 -10.72 7.05
CA LYS A 92 -8.14 -11.12 8.46
C LYS A 92 -6.79 -11.35 9.16
N THR A 93 -5.89 -12.08 8.51
CA THR A 93 -4.56 -12.38 9.05
C THR A 93 -3.74 -11.11 9.20
N LEU A 94 -3.72 -10.25 8.18
CA LEU A 94 -3.03 -8.97 8.21
C LEU A 94 -3.60 -8.05 9.28
N GLY A 95 -4.91 -7.99 9.46
CA GLY A 95 -5.53 -7.17 10.51
C GLY A 95 -5.07 -7.59 11.90
N SER A 96 -4.93 -8.90 12.12
CA SER A 96 -4.47 -9.46 13.40
C SER A 96 -2.98 -9.17 13.64
N VAL A 97 -2.13 -9.41 12.64
CA VAL A 97 -0.67 -9.17 12.73
C VAL A 97 -0.37 -7.68 12.85
N ALA A 98 -1.08 -6.85 12.08
CA ALA A 98 -0.90 -5.42 12.06
C ALA A 98 -1.57 -4.71 13.24
N GLY A 99 -2.29 -5.43 14.12
CA GLY A 99 -2.97 -4.89 15.30
C GLY A 99 -3.86 -3.69 14.99
N ILE A 100 -4.78 -3.87 14.03
CA ILE A 100 -5.69 -2.82 13.51
C ILE A 100 -6.69 -2.39 14.58
N THR A 101 -6.88 -1.09 14.70
CA THR A 101 -7.81 -0.45 15.64
C THR A 101 -9.07 0.11 14.96
N ASN A 102 -9.11 0.09 13.62
CA ASN A 102 -10.11 0.69 12.74
C ASN A 102 -9.95 2.22 12.54
N ASP A 103 -8.86 2.80 13.01
CA ASP A 103 -8.44 4.15 12.64
C ASP A 103 -7.31 4.05 11.61
N GLU A 104 -7.62 4.21 10.32
CA GLU A 104 -6.64 4.03 9.23
C GLU A 104 -5.46 4.98 9.36
N GLU A 105 -5.69 6.23 9.77
CA GLU A 105 -4.64 7.23 9.87
C GLU A 105 -3.68 6.88 11.01
N ALA A 106 -4.22 6.52 12.17
CA ALA A 106 -3.42 6.10 13.31
C ALA A 106 -2.68 4.77 13.04
N ASP A 107 -3.35 3.80 12.44
CA ASP A 107 -2.80 2.46 12.20
C ASP A 107 -1.66 2.48 11.18
N VAL A 108 -1.75 3.33 10.15
CA VAL A 108 -0.72 3.50 9.11
C VAL A 108 0.47 4.32 9.60
N LYS A 109 0.23 5.34 10.43
CA LYS A 109 1.30 6.18 11.01
C LYS A 109 2.01 5.54 12.19
N ARG A 110 1.45 4.49 12.79
CA ARG A 110 2.06 3.81 13.93
C ARG A 110 3.43 3.25 13.55
N LYS A 111 4.47 3.64 14.30
CA LYS A 111 5.81 3.09 14.12
C LYS A 111 5.80 1.56 14.32
N PRO A 112 6.54 0.81 13.49
CA PRO A 112 6.75 -0.62 13.68
C PRO A 112 7.24 -0.95 15.10
N PHE A 113 6.80 -2.10 15.63
CA PHE A 113 7.23 -2.55 16.96
C PHE A 113 8.76 -2.60 17.11
N VAL A 114 9.47 -3.00 16.04
CA VAL A 114 10.94 -3.07 16.00
C VAL A 114 11.60 -1.72 16.30
N ASP A 115 11.00 -0.61 15.87
CA ASP A 115 11.55 0.73 16.10
C ASP A 115 11.30 1.19 17.55
N THR A 116 10.17 0.79 18.16
CA THR A 116 9.86 1.13 19.55
C THR A 116 10.75 0.43 20.58
N ILE A 117 11.27 -0.76 20.27
CA ILE A 117 12.27 -1.45 21.13
C ILE A 117 13.69 -0.89 20.94
N ALA A 118 13.98 -0.28 19.79
CA ALA A 118 15.28 0.34 19.52
C ALA A 118 15.46 1.64 20.32
N GLU A 119 14.40 2.43 20.51
CA GLU A 119 14.43 3.68 21.30
C GLU A 119 14.75 3.43 22.80
N LYS A 120 14.33 2.30 23.38
CA LYS A 120 14.59 1.96 24.79
C LYS A 120 16.03 1.50 25.08
N ARG A 121 16.85 1.27 24.06
CA ARG A 121 18.20 0.69 24.20
C ARG A 121 19.32 1.72 24.29
N ASN A 122 19.00 3.02 24.26
CA ASN A 122 19.97 4.12 24.40
C ASN A 122 19.84 4.81 25.75
#